data_AF-A0A8S3VJV9-F1
#
_entry.id   AF-A0A8S3VJV9-F1
#
_cell.length_a   1.000
_cell.length_b   1.000
_cell.length_c   1.000
_cell.angle_alpha   90.00
_cell.angle_beta   90.00
_cell.angle_gamma   90.00
#
_symmetry.space_group_name_H-M   'P 1'
#
loop_
_entity.id
_entity.type
_entity.pdbx_description
1 polymer ?
#
loop_
_entity_poly.entity_id
_entity_poly.type
_entity_poly.pdbx_seq_one_letter_code
_entity_poly.pdbx_strand_id
1 'polypeptide(L)'
;MDYLQVLINAIVVALMAMYVYEIERKMGKMSTKHDLTEKELDALKIVSKLLKSNEKGSALYKVTYIRWGKAKCDGPSTETIYSGQVGGGLFDHSGTSVNYICLPNEPDIAQPLKLYEYYSYLYGAEYELSDSNKPQGIRSGIGNHDVACAACLAKEKYHQS
;
A
#
# COMPACT_ATOMS: atom_id res chain seq x y z
N MET A 1 54.13 -30.66 -30.07
CA MET A 1 52.82 -29.97 -30.08
C MET A 1 53.08 -28.58 -30.58
N ASP A 2 52.63 -28.25 -31.79
CA ASP A 2 52.89 -26.94 -32.41
C ASP A 2 52.17 -25.83 -31.64
N TYR A 3 52.94 -24.85 -31.17
CA TYR A 3 52.45 -23.66 -30.47
C TYR A 3 51.32 -22.96 -31.24
N LEU A 4 51.37 -23.02 -32.57
CA LEU A 4 50.36 -22.48 -33.47
C LEU A 4 48.98 -23.16 -33.30
N GLN A 5 48.94 -24.49 -33.16
CA GLN A 5 47.69 -25.23 -33.00
C GLN A 5 47.04 -24.93 -31.63
N VAL A 6 47.86 -24.75 -30.59
CA VAL A 6 47.39 -24.36 -29.25
C VAL A 6 46.78 -22.95 -29.30
N LEU A 7 47.43 -22.02 -29.99
CA LEU A 7 46.94 -20.64 -30.14
C LEU A 7 45.63 -20.56 -30.93
N ILE A 8 45.52 -21.30 -32.04
CA ILE A 8 44.28 -21.37 -32.85
C ILE A 8 43.12 -21.90 -32.01
N ASN A 9 43.34 -23.01 -31.28
CA ASN A 9 42.30 -23.60 -30.43
C ASN A 9 41.86 -22.63 -29.32
N ALA A 10 42.80 -21.93 -28.68
CA ALA A 10 42.48 -20.95 -27.66
C ALA A 10 41.64 -19.77 -28.19
N ILE A 11 41.95 -19.27 -29.39
CA ILE A 11 41.16 -18.21 -30.05
C ILE A 11 39.75 -18.69 -30.38
N VAL A 12 39.61 -19.89 -30.94
CA VAL A 12 38.29 -20.46 -31.26
C VAL A 12 37.44 -20.63 -30.00
N VAL A 13 38.02 -21.13 -28.91
CA VAL A 13 37.32 -21.27 -27.62
C VAL A 13 36.90 -19.90 -27.07
N ALA A 14 37.78 -18.89 -27.13
CA ALA A 14 37.46 -17.54 -26.66
C ALA A 14 36.32 -16.89 -27.46
N LEU A 15 36.32 -17.05 -28.80
CA LEU A 15 35.26 -16.54 -29.66
C LEU A 15 33.92 -17.24 -29.40
N MET A 16 33.94 -18.57 -29.24
CA MET A 16 32.73 -19.33 -28.90
C MET A 16 32.19 -18.95 -27.52
N ALA A 17 33.06 -18.77 -26.52
CA ALA A 17 32.66 -18.33 -25.18
C ALA A 17 32.03 -16.93 -25.20
N MET A 18 32.58 -16.00 -25.97
CA MET A 18 32.01 -14.66 -26.16
C MET A 18 30.65 -14.70 -26.85
N TYR A 19 30.50 -15.56 -27.86
CA TYR A 19 29.23 -15.75 -28.56
C TYR A 19 28.14 -16.35 -27.65
N VAL A 20 28.48 -17.39 -26.89
CA VAL A 20 27.58 -18.02 -25.90
C VAL A 20 27.16 -17.00 -24.83
N TYR A 21 28.10 -16.22 -24.31
CA TYR A 21 27.82 -15.18 -23.33
C TYR A 21 26.79 -14.16 -23.85
N GLU A 22 26.92 -13.73 -25.11
CA GLU A 22 25.99 -12.76 -25.68
C GLU A 22 24.58 -13.34 -25.86
N ILE A 23 24.48 -14.62 -26.23
CA ILE A 23 23.20 -15.33 -26.34
C ILE A 23 22.54 -15.45 -24.97
N GLU A 24 23.26 -15.94 -23.96
CA GLU A 24 22.75 -16.07 -22.59
C GLU A 24 22.28 -14.72 -22.04
N ARG A 25 23.05 -13.65 -22.28
CA ARG A 25 22.67 -12.29 -21.89
C ARG A 25 21.38 -11.83 -22.57
N LYS A 26 21.21 -12.11 -23.85
CA LYS A 26 19.98 -11.75 -24.60
C LYS A 26 18.78 -12.59 -24.13
N MET A 27 18.97 -13.89 -23.89
CA MET A 27 17.93 -14.78 -23.37
C MET A 27 17.46 -14.36 -21.98
N GLY A 28 18.39 -14.00 -21.08
CA GLY A 28 18.04 -13.48 -19.75
C GLY A 28 17.19 -12.21 -19.81
N LYS A 29 17.53 -11.26 -20.69
CA LYS A 29 16.72 -10.06 -20.92
C LYS A 29 15.34 -10.35 -21.53
N MET A 30 15.23 -11.41 -22.32
CA MET A 30 13.95 -11.81 -22.93
C MET A 30 13.05 -12.50 -21.91
N SER A 31 13.62 -13.35 -21.05
CA SER A 31 12.91 -14.01 -19.94
C SER A 31 12.31 -13.00 -18.98
N THR A 32 13.08 -11.98 -18.56
CA THR A 32 12.56 -10.97 -17.63
C THR A 32 11.46 -10.11 -18.25
N LYS A 33 11.57 -9.78 -19.54
CA LYS A 33 10.49 -9.10 -20.26
C LYS A 33 9.23 -9.96 -20.35
N HIS A 34 9.38 -11.26 -20.65
CA HIS A 34 8.27 -12.20 -20.67
C HIS A 34 7.55 -12.25 -19.32
N ASP A 35 8.28 -12.41 -18.22
CA ASP A 35 7.71 -12.45 -16.87
C ASP A 35 6.96 -11.17 -16.49
N LEU A 36 7.48 -10.01 -16.90
CA LEU A 36 6.81 -8.72 -16.69
C LEU A 36 5.51 -8.63 -17.49
N THR A 37 5.54 -9.03 -18.76
CA THR A 37 4.35 -9.04 -19.62
C THR A 37 3.31 -10.04 -19.12
N GLU A 38 3.73 -11.20 -18.60
CA GLU A 38 2.81 -12.19 -18.03
C GLU A 38 2.12 -11.66 -16.77
N LYS A 39 2.86 -10.98 -15.88
CA LYS A 39 2.28 -10.30 -14.71
C LYS A 39 1.27 -9.22 -15.09
N GLU A 40 1.60 -8.39 -16.07
CA GLU A 40 0.67 -7.37 -16.58
C GLU A 40 -0.58 -8.01 -17.19
N LEU A 41 -0.41 -9.08 -17.96
CA LEU A 41 -1.50 -9.82 -18.57
C LEU A 41 -2.41 -10.46 -17.52
N ASP A 42 -1.86 -11.01 -16.44
CA ASP A 42 -2.65 -11.59 -15.36
C ASP A 42 -3.44 -10.54 -14.58
N ALA A 43 -2.85 -9.37 -14.32
CA ALA A 43 -3.58 -8.23 -13.76
C ALA A 43 -4.72 -7.78 -14.70
N LEU A 44 -4.46 -7.72 -16.01
CA LEU A 44 -5.46 -7.32 -17.01
C LEU A 44 -6.59 -8.35 -17.16
N LYS A 45 -6.26 -9.66 -17.10
CA LYS A 45 -7.25 -10.74 -17.11
C LYS A 45 -8.20 -10.61 -15.92
N ILE A 46 -7.68 -10.32 -14.72
CA ILE A 46 -8.50 -10.08 -13.52
C ILE A 46 -9.45 -8.90 -13.77
N VAL A 47 -8.93 -7.77 -14.26
CA VAL A 47 -9.77 -6.59 -14.58
C VAL A 47 -10.84 -6.96 -15.62
N SER A 48 -10.49 -7.66 -16.70
CA SER A 48 -11.45 -8.08 -17.72
C SER A 48 -12.54 -9.01 -17.19
N LYS A 49 -12.20 -9.91 -16.26
CA LYS A 49 -13.14 -10.81 -15.60
C LYS A 49 -14.09 -10.03 -14.71
N LEU A 50 -13.58 -9.04 -13.97
CA LEU A 50 -14.41 -8.14 -13.16
C LEU A 50 -15.36 -7.32 -14.04
N LEU A 51 -14.88 -6.77 -15.16
CA LEU A 51 -15.72 -6.00 -16.10
C LEU A 51 -16.82 -6.88 -16.73
N LYS A 52 -16.50 -8.09 -17.18
CA LYS A 52 -17.50 -9.02 -17.75
C LYS A 52 -18.53 -9.50 -16.72
N SER A 53 -18.14 -9.62 -15.44
CA SER A 53 -19.09 -9.90 -14.36
C SER A 53 -20.04 -8.73 -14.07
N ASN A 54 -19.63 -7.51 -14.43
CA ASN A 54 -20.39 -6.27 -14.22
C ASN A 54 -21.42 -5.99 -15.34
N GLU A 55 -21.40 -6.71 -16.46
CA GLU A 55 -22.43 -6.57 -17.50
C GLU A 55 -23.81 -7.12 -17.08
N LYS A 56 -23.90 -7.86 -15.97
CA LYS A 56 -25.16 -8.33 -15.37
C LYS A 56 -25.51 -7.64 -14.04
N GLY A 57 -24.74 -6.66 -13.58
CA GLY A 57 -24.95 -5.99 -12.31
C GLY A 57 -24.74 -4.48 -12.44
N SER A 58 -25.68 -3.68 -11.91
CA SER A 58 -25.51 -2.23 -11.76
C SER A 58 -24.11 -1.91 -11.27
N ALA A 59 -23.38 -1.06 -12.01
CA ALA A 59 -22.04 -0.66 -11.64
C ALA A 59 -22.04 -0.06 -10.22
N LEU A 60 -21.56 -0.86 -9.26
CA LEU A 60 -21.41 -0.45 -7.88
C LEU A 60 -20.11 0.34 -7.78
N TYR A 61 -20.19 1.66 -7.67
CA TYR A 61 -18.99 2.40 -7.34
C TYR A 61 -18.70 2.25 -5.85
N LYS A 62 -17.41 2.12 -5.54
CA LYS A 62 -16.91 1.95 -4.18
C LYS A 62 -15.95 3.09 -3.87
N VAL A 63 -16.25 3.88 -2.84
CA VAL A 63 -15.40 4.99 -2.37
C VAL A 63 -14.93 4.68 -0.96
N THR A 64 -13.63 4.85 -0.72
CA THR A 64 -13.05 4.71 0.61
C THR A 64 -12.81 6.08 1.25
N TYR A 65 -13.15 6.22 2.52
CA TYR A 65 -12.89 7.45 3.29
C TYR A 65 -12.60 7.13 4.75
N ILE A 66 -11.98 8.05 5.47
CA ILE A 66 -11.77 7.94 6.91
C ILE A 66 -12.85 8.73 7.65
N ARG A 67 -13.45 8.11 8.64
CA ARG A 67 -14.37 8.74 9.58
C ARG A 67 -13.66 9.02 10.90
N TRP A 68 -13.32 10.29 11.12
CA TRP A 68 -12.65 10.75 12.33
C TRP A 68 -13.63 10.85 13.52
N GLY A 69 -13.14 10.56 14.73
CA GLY A 69 -13.91 10.58 15.98
C GLY A 69 -14.95 9.48 16.15
N LYS A 70 -14.93 8.43 15.30
CA LYS A 70 -15.88 7.32 15.34
C LYS A 70 -15.17 6.01 15.04
N ALA A 71 -15.44 4.98 15.85
CA ALA A 71 -14.90 3.64 15.65
C ALA A 71 -15.66 2.81 14.60
N LYS A 72 -16.78 3.31 14.04
CA LYS A 72 -17.59 2.61 13.05
C LYS A 72 -18.11 3.56 11.98
N CYS A 73 -18.47 3.01 10.84
CA CYS A 73 -19.10 3.72 9.74
C CYS A 73 -20.63 3.59 9.87
N ASP A 74 -21.34 4.71 9.85
CA ASP A 74 -22.81 4.71 9.85
C ASP A 74 -23.30 5.02 8.43
N GLY A 75 -24.40 4.41 8.03
CA GLY A 75 -25.05 4.66 6.74
C GLY A 75 -25.61 3.38 6.10
N PRO A 76 -26.67 3.50 5.27
CA PRO A 76 -27.35 2.33 4.69
C PRO A 76 -26.51 1.55 3.67
N SER A 77 -25.48 2.19 3.11
CA SER A 77 -24.61 1.58 2.10
C SER A 77 -23.12 1.77 2.41
N THR A 78 -22.77 1.86 3.69
CA THR A 78 -21.38 1.99 4.15
C THR A 78 -20.96 0.77 4.96
N GLU A 79 -19.71 0.35 4.83
CA GLU A 79 -19.13 -0.77 5.56
C GLU A 79 -17.84 -0.32 6.26
N THR A 80 -17.62 -0.77 7.49
CA THR A 80 -16.36 -0.55 8.20
C THR A 80 -15.34 -1.58 7.75
N ILE A 81 -14.24 -1.10 7.17
CA ILE A 81 -13.11 -1.93 6.76
C ILE A 81 -12.28 -2.28 8.01
N TYR A 82 -11.90 -1.26 8.78
CA TYR A 82 -11.25 -1.42 10.08
C TYR A 82 -11.55 -0.22 10.99
N SER A 83 -11.41 -0.46 12.29
CA SER A 83 -11.45 0.54 13.34
C SER A 83 -10.04 0.81 13.86
N GLY A 84 -9.80 2.03 14.31
CA GLY A 84 -8.48 2.46 14.70
C GLY A 84 -8.46 3.66 15.63
N GLN A 85 -7.25 4.13 15.88
CA GLN A 85 -6.95 5.36 16.60
C GLN A 85 -6.28 6.36 15.65
N VAL A 86 -6.55 7.64 15.83
CA VAL A 86 -5.91 8.68 15.05
C VAL A 86 -4.47 8.84 15.52
N GLY A 87 -3.55 8.92 14.57
CA GLY A 87 -2.17 9.26 14.84
C GLY A 87 -1.65 10.37 13.93
N GLY A 88 -0.53 10.97 14.32
CA GLY A 88 0.11 12.06 13.61
C GLY A 88 1.48 12.41 14.18
N GLY A 89 2.06 13.51 13.71
CA GLY A 89 3.26 14.09 14.31
C GLY A 89 2.96 14.78 15.64
N LEU A 90 3.94 14.79 16.55
CA LEU A 90 3.90 15.67 17.72
C LEU A 90 4.06 17.12 17.26
N PHE A 91 3.34 18.04 17.90
CA PHE A 91 3.22 19.43 17.45
C PHE A 91 4.56 20.18 17.36
N ASP A 92 5.59 19.77 18.10
CA ASP A 92 6.93 20.38 18.15
C ASP A 92 8.01 19.55 17.43
N HIS A 93 7.65 18.42 16.81
CA HIS A 93 8.59 17.54 16.10
C HIS A 93 8.61 17.82 14.60
N SER A 94 9.78 18.21 14.08
CA SER A 94 10.02 18.33 12.64
C SER A 94 10.33 16.97 11.99
N GLY A 95 10.03 16.82 10.69
CA GLY A 95 10.23 15.56 9.95
C GLY A 95 9.17 14.49 10.20
N THR A 96 8.05 14.84 10.82
CA THR A 96 6.87 13.98 11.03
C THR A 96 5.83 14.16 9.91
N SER A 97 4.77 13.36 9.90
CA SER A 97 3.65 13.51 8.95
C SER A 97 2.89 14.81 9.24
N VAL A 98 2.69 15.64 8.21
CA VAL A 98 1.85 16.86 8.29
C VAL A 98 0.35 16.55 8.43
N ASN A 99 -0.06 15.30 8.17
CA ASN A 99 -1.46 14.87 8.18
C ASN A 99 -1.71 13.80 9.24
N TYR A 100 -2.93 13.82 9.79
CA TYR A 100 -3.45 12.74 10.61
C TYR A 100 -3.72 11.49 9.77
N ILE A 101 -3.47 10.33 10.37
CA ILE A 101 -3.71 9.01 9.79
C ILE A 101 -4.54 8.15 10.74
N CYS A 102 -5.29 7.18 10.20
CA CYS A 102 -6.04 6.22 10.99
C CYS A 102 -5.22 4.94 11.16
N LEU A 103 -4.80 4.65 12.39
CA LEU A 103 -3.98 3.49 12.72
C LEU A 103 -4.86 2.33 13.19
N PRO A 104 -4.73 1.14 12.60
CA PRO A 104 -5.45 -0.04 13.07
C PRO A 104 -5.11 -0.32 14.54
N ASN A 105 -6.12 -0.72 15.32
CA ASN A 105 -5.91 -1.10 16.73
C ASN A 105 -4.98 -2.32 16.88
N GLU A 106 -5.00 -3.20 15.88
CA GLU A 106 -4.16 -4.39 15.79
C GLU A 106 -3.25 -4.22 14.57
N PRO A 107 -2.02 -3.69 14.73
CA PRO A 107 -1.10 -3.52 13.62
C PRO A 107 -0.49 -4.86 13.21
N ASP A 108 -0.51 -5.16 11.91
CA ASP A 108 0.29 -6.23 11.32
C ASP A 108 1.75 -5.80 11.29
N ILE A 109 2.50 -6.08 12.37
CA ILE A 109 3.92 -5.74 12.44
C ILE A 109 4.72 -6.74 11.60
N ALA A 110 5.03 -6.34 10.36
CA ALA A 110 5.96 -7.08 9.52
C ALA A 110 7.39 -6.87 10.01
N GLN A 111 7.87 -7.81 10.84
CA GLN A 111 9.23 -7.94 11.37
C GLN A 111 9.58 -6.95 12.51
N PRO A 112 10.45 -7.36 13.46
CA PRO A 112 10.98 -6.44 14.46
C PRO A 112 11.75 -5.32 13.75
N LEU A 113 11.31 -4.07 13.92
CA LEU A 113 12.02 -2.90 13.45
C LEU A 113 13.42 -2.91 14.06
N LYS A 114 14.46 -3.05 13.23
CA LYS A 114 15.83 -2.75 13.67
C LYS A 114 15.85 -1.28 14.07
N LEU A 115 16.12 -1.03 15.34
CA LEU A 115 16.20 0.30 15.91
C LEU A 115 17.47 1.00 15.39
N TYR A 116 17.32 1.89 14.39
CA TYR A 116 18.37 2.79 13.87
C TYR A 116 18.36 4.13 14.63
N GLU A 117 19.50 4.69 15.00
CA GLU A 117 19.61 5.89 15.87
C GLU A 117 18.73 7.12 15.55
N TYR A 118 18.19 7.26 14.33
CA TYR A 118 17.30 8.37 13.92
C TYR A 118 15.99 7.86 13.30
N TYR A 119 14.84 8.24 13.88
CA TYR A 119 13.50 7.86 13.41
C TYR A 119 12.58 9.08 13.31
N SER A 120 11.58 9.00 12.42
CA SER A 120 10.38 9.83 12.51
C SER A 120 9.39 9.13 13.44
N TYR A 121 8.95 9.83 14.48
CA TYR A 121 7.99 9.30 15.45
C TYR A 121 6.56 9.55 15.01
N LEU A 122 5.69 8.59 15.33
CA LEU A 122 4.26 8.68 15.14
C LEU A 122 3.59 8.59 16.51
N TYR A 123 2.76 9.57 16.82
CA TYR A 123 2.06 9.71 18.09
C TYR A 123 0.56 9.51 17.91
N GLY A 124 -0.12 9.04 18.95
CA GLY A 124 -1.58 9.09 19.01
C GLY A 124 -2.07 10.53 19.12
N ALA A 125 -3.25 10.81 18.57
CA ALA A 125 -3.93 12.10 18.74
C ALA A 125 -4.98 12.00 19.85
N GLU A 126 -5.04 13.03 20.68
CA GLU A 126 -6.03 13.18 21.75
C GLU A 126 -6.93 14.40 21.53
N TYR A 127 -8.10 14.39 22.17
CA TYR A 127 -8.98 15.54 22.19
C TYR A 127 -8.44 16.60 23.15
N GLU A 128 -7.65 17.58 22.69
CA GLU A 128 -7.18 18.70 23.52
C GLU A 128 -8.32 19.67 23.91
N LEU A 129 -9.22 19.23 24.79
CA LEU A 129 -10.44 19.93 25.19
C LEU A 129 -10.66 19.87 26.72
N SER A 130 -11.08 20.97 27.31
CA SER A 130 -11.59 21.03 28.68
C SER A 130 -13.12 20.95 28.72
N ASP A 131 -13.68 20.69 29.90
CA ASP A 131 -15.14 20.77 30.11
C ASP A 131 -15.72 22.17 29.85
N SER A 132 -14.87 23.20 29.92
CA SER A 132 -15.25 24.59 29.65
C SER A 132 -15.20 24.99 28.17
N ASN A 133 -14.46 24.27 27.32
CA ASN A 133 -14.30 24.61 25.90
C ASN A 133 -14.87 23.55 24.94
N LYS A 134 -15.35 22.41 25.45
CA LYS A 134 -15.91 21.34 24.62
C LYS A 134 -17.23 21.76 23.95
N PRO A 135 -17.50 21.32 22.70
CA PRO A 135 -18.79 21.53 22.05
C PRO A 135 -19.96 20.92 22.83
N GLN A 136 -21.14 21.49 22.65
CA GLN A 136 -22.37 20.96 23.24
C GLN A 136 -22.65 19.54 22.72
N GLY A 137 -23.05 18.63 23.62
CA GLY A 137 -23.33 17.22 23.30
C GLY A 137 -22.11 16.30 23.38
N ILE A 138 -20.90 16.83 23.64
CA ILE A 138 -19.71 16.01 23.93
C ILE A 138 -19.65 15.69 25.43
N ARG A 139 -19.29 14.44 25.76
CA ARG A 139 -19.16 13.95 27.14
C ARG A 139 -18.10 14.75 27.90
N SER A 140 -18.33 15.02 29.18
CA SER A 140 -17.33 15.63 30.06
C SER A 140 -16.11 14.74 30.27
N GLY A 141 -14.95 15.36 30.46
CA GLY A 141 -13.67 14.69 30.67
C GLY A 141 -13.07 14.04 29.42
N ILE A 142 -13.50 14.43 28.21
CA ILE A 142 -12.96 13.87 26.95
C ILE A 142 -11.50 14.30 26.66
N GLY A 143 -10.99 15.29 27.40
CA GLY A 143 -9.77 16.06 27.13
C GLY A 143 -8.43 15.34 26.97
N ASN A 144 -8.35 14.09 27.40
CA ASN A 144 -7.12 13.28 27.31
C ASN A 144 -7.45 11.89 26.77
N HIS A 145 -8.51 11.79 25.98
CA HIS A 145 -8.91 10.54 25.36
C HIS A 145 -8.44 10.48 23.91
N ASP A 146 -7.93 9.31 23.52
CA ASP A 146 -7.57 9.02 22.15
C ASP A 146 -8.75 9.28 21.21
N VAL A 147 -8.44 9.86 20.06
CA VAL A 147 -9.43 10.07 19.01
C VAL A 147 -9.58 8.77 18.23
N ALA A 148 -10.78 8.17 18.25
CA ALA A 148 -11.08 6.99 17.45
C ALA A 148 -11.21 7.35 15.95
N CYS A 149 -10.99 6.39 15.07
CA CYS A 149 -11.27 6.51 13.64
C CYS A 149 -11.75 5.19 13.05
N ALA A 150 -12.36 5.27 11.86
CA ALA A 150 -12.76 4.11 11.08
C ALA A 150 -12.50 4.35 9.60
N ALA A 151 -11.92 3.37 8.93
CA ALA A 151 -11.87 3.35 7.47
C ALA A 151 -13.19 2.77 6.93
N CYS A 152 -13.82 3.52 6.04
CA CYS A 152 -15.16 3.25 5.55
C CYS A 152 -15.15 3.00 4.05
N LEU A 153 -15.98 2.05 3.62
CA LEU A 153 -16.29 1.77 2.23
C LEU A 153 -17.74 2.17 1.94
N ALA A 154 -17.95 3.27 1.24
CA ALA A 154 -19.25 3.62 0.68
C ALA A 154 -19.48 2.87 -0.63
N LYS A 155 -20.65 2.25 -0.76
CA LYS A 155 -21.16 1.58 -1.95
C LYS A 155 -22.34 2.41 -2.44
N GLU A 156 -22.29 3.01 -3.62
CA GLU A 156 -23.51 3.56 -4.21
C GLU A 156 -23.98 2.67 -5.36
N LYS A 157 -25.29 2.47 -5.40
CA LYS A 157 -25.95 1.93 -6.57
C LYS A 157 -26.21 3.09 -7.51
N TYR A 158 -25.61 3.06 -8.71
CA TYR A 158 -25.97 4.01 -9.75
C TYR A 158 -27.47 3.89 -10.05
N HIS A 159 -28.27 4.86 -9.60
CA HIS A 159 -29.65 5.03 -10.03
C HIS A 159 -29.62 5.88 -11.30
N GLN A 160 -29.82 5.23 -12.43
CA GLN A 160 -30.06 5.90 -13.70
C GLN A 160 -31.47 6.52 -13.62
N SER A 161 -31.53 7.83 -13.42
CA SER A 161 -32.74 8.65 -13.52
C SER A 161 -33.26 8.69 -14.95
#